data_AF-A0A9X2HPZ8-F1
#
_entry.id   AF-A0A9X2HPZ8-F1
#
_cell.length_a   1.000
_cell.length_b   1.000
_cell.length_c   1.000
_cell.angle_alpha   90.00
_cell.angle_beta   90.00
_cell.angle_gamma   90.00
#
_symmetry.space_group_name_H-M   'P 1'
#
loop_
_entity.id
_entity.type
_entity.pdbx_description
1 polymer ?
#
loop_
_entity_poly.entity_id
_entity_poly.type
_entity_poly.pdbx_seq_one_letter_code
_entity_poly.pdbx_strand_id
1 'polypeptide(L)'
;MDEMQLTSPNAPHRVIEGGDGMARLNQVVLTAAQIEAAGDALALLPSHHRGQVALELAALEGYAKDAVPGDPGNAAAALFARLSASTHWQAAHDAHHDVAARILFEATARMPLTDCDGRMGFDPAGFQELMLSIEGLPW
;
A
#
# COMPACT_ATOMS: atom_id res chain seq x y z
N MET A 1 -45.58 38.85 -5.89
CA MET A 1 -44.26 39.50 -6.04
C MET A 1 -43.59 39.29 -4.70
N ASP A 2 -42.87 38.19 -4.57
CA ASP A 2 -41.39 38.13 -4.72
C ASP A 2 -40.74 38.77 -3.49
N GLU A 3 -39.95 38.10 -2.64
CA GLU A 3 -38.96 37.06 -2.88
C GLU A 3 -38.95 36.01 -1.74
N MET A 4 -38.80 34.75 -2.11
CA MET A 4 -38.44 33.66 -1.22
C MET A 4 -36.95 33.76 -0.89
N GLN A 5 -36.60 34.09 0.36
CA GLN A 5 -35.23 33.90 0.85
C GLN A 5 -34.96 32.40 1.03
N LEU A 6 -34.38 31.80 0.00
CA LEU A 6 -33.76 30.48 0.04
C LEU A 6 -32.42 30.61 0.80
N THR A 7 -32.45 30.47 2.12
CA THR A 7 -31.21 30.24 2.87
C THR A 7 -30.82 28.78 2.69
N SER A 8 -30.02 28.51 1.67
CA SER A 8 -29.37 27.21 1.46
C SER A 8 -28.54 26.85 2.71
N PRO A 9 -28.72 25.66 3.30
CA PRO A 9 -27.81 25.19 4.35
C PRO A 9 -26.44 24.94 3.73
N ASN A 10 -25.46 25.65 4.28
CA ASN A 10 -24.04 25.52 4.03
C ASN A 10 -23.64 24.03 4.20
N ALA A 11 -23.46 23.33 3.08
CA ALA A 11 -22.95 21.96 3.11
C ALA A 11 -21.55 22.01 3.71
N PRO A 12 -21.23 21.22 4.75
CA PRO A 12 -19.87 21.17 5.25
C PRO A 12 -18.97 20.68 4.12
N HIS A 13 -18.03 21.53 3.71
CA HIS A 13 -16.83 21.15 3.00
C HIS A 13 -16.28 19.89 3.67
N ARG A 14 -16.46 18.72 3.04
CA ARG A 14 -15.65 17.55 3.34
C ARG A 14 -14.24 17.93 2.95
N VAL A 15 -13.47 18.40 3.93
CA VAL A 15 -12.02 18.28 3.89
C VAL A 15 -11.78 16.79 3.87
N ILE A 16 -11.51 16.23 2.69
CA ILE A 16 -10.96 14.88 2.61
C ILE A 16 -9.51 15.04 3.05
N GLU A 17 -9.29 14.92 4.36
CA GLU A 17 -7.97 14.90 4.94
C GLU A 17 -7.24 13.69 4.35
N GLY A 18 -6.19 13.93 3.54
CA GLY A 18 -5.34 12.86 3.00
C GLY A 18 -4.73 11.96 4.08
N GLY A 19 -4.74 12.38 5.34
CA GLY A 19 -4.28 11.61 6.50
C GLY A 19 -5.16 10.40 6.86
N ASP A 20 -6.49 10.47 6.65
CA ASP A 20 -7.40 9.37 7.00
C ASP A 20 -7.20 8.13 6.13
N GLY A 21 -6.88 8.33 4.84
CA GLY A 21 -6.64 7.24 3.90
C GLY A 21 -5.42 6.41 4.30
N MET A 22 -4.28 7.06 4.53
CA MET A 22 -3.04 6.38 4.91
C MET A 22 -3.16 5.70 6.27
N ALA A 23 -3.77 6.36 7.26
CA ALA A 23 -4.03 5.77 8.56
C ALA A 23 -4.82 4.46 8.43
N ARG A 24 -5.88 4.45 7.60
CA ARG A 24 -6.67 3.24 7.33
C ARG A 24 -5.86 2.13 6.67
N LEU A 25 -5.02 2.43 5.70
CA LEU A 25 -4.17 1.41 5.05
C LEU A 25 -3.15 0.82 6.04
N ASN A 26 -2.59 1.64 6.92
CA ASN A 26 -1.66 1.20 7.96
C ASN A 26 -2.31 0.30 9.02
N GLN A 27 -3.63 0.41 9.25
CA GLN A 27 -4.36 -0.51 10.15
C GLN A 27 -4.52 -1.92 9.58
N VAL A 28 -4.34 -2.11 8.26
CA VAL A 28 -4.38 -3.46 7.66
C VAL A 28 -3.11 -4.20 8.05
N VAL A 29 -3.25 -5.20 8.91
CA VAL A 29 -2.18 -6.09 9.34
C VAL A 29 -1.92 -7.13 8.24
N LEU A 30 -0.71 -7.11 7.70
CA LEU A 30 -0.27 -8.04 6.66
C LEU A 30 0.95 -8.82 7.15
N THR A 31 1.14 -10.01 6.59
CA THR A 31 2.31 -10.86 6.79
C THR A 31 3.20 -10.84 5.56
N ALA A 32 4.47 -11.22 5.71
CA ALA A 32 5.40 -11.34 4.57
C ALA A 32 4.85 -12.27 3.48
N ALA A 33 4.25 -13.40 3.86
CA ALA A 33 3.63 -14.35 2.94
C ALA A 33 2.45 -13.75 2.16
N GLN A 34 1.70 -12.81 2.77
CA GLN A 34 0.63 -12.10 2.06
C GLN A 34 1.17 -11.06 1.08
N ILE A 35 2.27 -10.39 1.41
CA ILE A 35 2.96 -9.48 0.48
C ILE A 35 3.50 -10.26 -0.73
N GLU A 36 4.17 -11.39 -0.47
CA GLU A 36 4.72 -12.27 -1.51
C GLU A 36 3.62 -12.79 -2.44
N ALA A 37 2.58 -13.41 -1.88
CA ALA A 37 1.46 -13.96 -2.66
C ALA A 37 0.70 -12.89 -3.46
N ALA A 38 0.59 -11.67 -2.93
CA ALA A 38 0.01 -10.56 -3.66
C ALA A 38 0.90 -10.12 -4.84
N GLY A 39 2.22 -10.10 -4.65
CA GLY A 39 3.18 -9.89 -5.74
C GLY A 39 3.05 -10.95 -6.84
N ASP A 40 2.91 -12.21 -6.46
CA ASP A 40 2.67 -13.32 -7.41
C ASP A 40 1.34 -13.15 -8.15
N ALA A 41 0.27 -12.75 -7.45
CA ALA A 41 -1.03 -12.49 -8.06
C ALA A 41 -0.96 -11.39 -9.13
N LEU A 42 -0.19 -10.32 -8.89
CA LEU A 42 0.06 -9.27 -9.89
C LEU A 42 0.93 -9.76 -11.04
N ALA A 43 1.93 -10.60 -10.77
CA ALA A 43 2.79 -11.17 -11.80
C ALA A 43 2.01 -12.09 -12.76
N LEU A 44 0.93 -12.73 -12.29
CA LEU A 44 0.03 -13.55 -13.12
C LEU A 44 -0.86 -12.73 -14.07
N LEU A 45 -0.96 -11.41 -13.88
CA LEU A 45 -1.72 -10.57 -14.80
C LEU A 45 -1.06 -10.55 -16.19
N PRO A 46 -1.87 -10.56 -17.27
CA PRO A 46 -1.38 -10.32 -18.61
C PRO A 46 -0.55 -9.04 -18.68
N SER A 47 0.54 -9.04 -19.45
CA SER A 47 1.47 -7.90 -19.51
C SER A 47 0.80 -6.57 -19.89
N HIS A 48 -0.23 -6.60 -20.74
CA HIS A 48 -1.00 -5.42 -21.12
C HIS A 48 -1.93 -4.90 -20.01
N HIS A 49 -2.18 -5.67 -18.95
CA HIS A 49 -2.95 -5.27 -17.77
C HIS A 49 -2.06 -4.76 -16.63
N ARG A 50 -0.75 -5.03 -16.64
CA ARG A 50 0.18 -4.53 -15.64
C ARG A 50 0.36 -3.02 -15.79
N GLY A 51 0.41 -2.31 -14.67
CA GLY A 51 0.38 -0.84 -14.60
C GLY A 51 -1.02 -0.24 -14.73
N GLN A 52 -2.06 -1.05 -14.97
CA GLN A 52 -3.44 -0.58 -14.89
C GLN A 52 -3.97 -0.75 -13.47
N VAL A 53 -3.87 0.31 -12.67
CA VAL A 53 -4.20 0.31 -11.22
C VAL A 53 -5.55 -0.33 -10.93
N ALA A 54 -6.58 -0.08 -11.74
CA ALA A 54 -7.91 -0.66 -11.54
C ALA A 54 -7.91 -2.19 -11.67
N LEU A 55 -7.14 -2.76 -12.62
CA LEU A 55 -7.04 -4.20 -12.81
C LEU A 55 -6.16 -4.85 -11.75
N GLU A 56 -5.09 -4.18 -11.35
CA GLU A 56 -4.20 -4.63 -10.26
C GLU A 56 -4.95 -4.67 -8.93
N LEU A 57 -5.71 -3.62 -8.61
CA LEU A 57 -6.58 -3.61 -7.42
C LEU A 57 -7.66 -4.68 -7.48
N ALA A 58 -8.30 -4.91 -8.64
CA ALA A 58 -9.30 -5.97 -8.79
C ALA A 58 -8.71 -7.38 -8.57
N ALA A 59 -7.49 -7.63 -9.07
CA ALA A 59 -6.78 -8.88 -8.84
C ALA A 59 -6.44 -9.08 -7.36
N LEU A 60 -5.93 -8.02 -6.72
CA LEU A 60 -5.61 -8.03 -5.29
C LEU A 60 -6.84 -8.15 -4.40
N GLU A 61 -7.98 -7.59 -4.80
CA GLU A 61 -9.26 -7.75 -4.08
C GLU A 61 -9.73 -9.20 -4.13
N GLY A 62 -9.60 -9.85 -5.30
CA GLY A 62 -9.87 -11.28 -5.46
C GLY A 62 -9.02 -12.13 -4.52
N TYR A 63 -7.72 -11.84 -4.43
CA TYR A 63 -6.82 -12.49 -3.48
C TYR A 63 -7.19 -12.18 -2.01
N ALA A 64 -7.37 -10.91 -1.69
CA ALA A 64 -7.57 -10.44 -0.32
C ALA A 64 -8.84 -10.99 0.31
N LYS A 65 -9.89 -11.21 -0.49
CA LYS A 65 -11.16 -11.80 -0.05
C LYS A 65 -10.97 -13.13 0.68
N ASP A 66 -10.02 -13.95 0.24
CA ASP A 66 -9.79 -15.29 0.78
C ASP A 66 -8.59 -15.33 1.76
N ALA A 67 -7.65 -14.38 1.63
CA ALA A 67 -6.36 -14.44 2.32
C ALA A 67 -6.16 -13.41 3.44
N VAL A 68 -6.94 -12.32 3.47
CA VAL A 68 -6.76 -11.22 4.43
C VAL A 68 -8.06 -10.95 5.18
N PRO A 69 -8.08 -11.00 6.52
CA PRO A 69 -9.27 -10.67 7.29
C PRO A 69 -9.72 -9.22 7.09
N GLY A 70 -11.03 -8.99 7.03
CA GLY A 70 -11.62 -7.66 7.01
C GLY A 70 -12.24 -7.29 5.67
N ASP A 71 -12.21 -6.00 5.34
CA ASP A 71 -12.75 -5.47 4.08
C ASP A 71 -11.77 -5.74 2.92
N PRO A 72 -12.15 -6.53 1.89
CA PRO A 72 -11.25 -6.90 0.80
C PRO A 72 -10.73 -5.69 0.01
N GLY A 73 -11.54 -4.65 -0.15
CA GLY A 73 -11.13 -3.42 -0.85
C GLY A 73 -10.03 -2.67 -0.11
N ASN A 74 -10.16 -2.48 1.20
CA ASN A 74 -9.11 -1.89 2.03
C ASN A 74 -7.84 -2.76 2.05
N ALA A 75 -8.00 -4.08 2.15
CA ALA A 75 -6.87 -5.01 2.13
C ALA A 75 -6.11 -4.97 0.80
N ALA A 76 -6.84 -4.97 -0.33
CA ALA A 76 -6.26 -4.82 -1.67
C ALA A 76 -5.52 -3.49 -1.83
N ALA A 77 -6.12 -2.39 -1.38
CA ALA A 77 -5.48 -1.07 -1.42
C ALA A 77 -4.20 -1.02 -0.56
N ALA A 78 -4.21 -1.67 0.61
CA ALA A 78 -3.04 -1.73 1.49
C ALA A 78 -1.91 -2.60 0.90
N LEU A 79 -2.25 -3.74 0.28
CA LEU A 79 -1.30 -4.58 -0.46
C LEU A 79 -0.69 -3.81 -1.63
N PHE A 80 -1.53 -3.17 -2.44
CA PHE A 80 -1.11 -2.39 -3.60
C PHE A 80 -0.15 -1.26 -3.20
N ALA A 81 -0.52 -0.49 -2.17
CA ALA A 81 0.28 0.62 -1.68
C ALA A 81 1.66 0.17 -1.18
N ARG A 82 1.72 -0.92 -0.39
CA ARG A 82 2.97 -1.45 0.15
C ARG A 82 3.87 -2.06 -0.94
N LEU A 83 3.31 -2.80 -1.88
CA LEU A 83 4.06 -3.33 -3.03
C LEU A 83 4.59 -2.20 -3.91
N SER A 84 3.78 -1.18 -4.17
CA SER A 84 4.22 0.00 -4.92
C SER A 84 5.32 0.76 -4.19
N ALA A 85 5.23 0.90 -2.87
CA ALA A 85 6.25 1.52 -2.03
C ALA A 85 7.55 0.73 -2.03
N SER A 86 7.50 -0.61 -1.90
CA SER A 86 8.69 -1.46 -1.95
C SER A 86 9.36 -1.42 -3.32
N THR A 87 8.59 -1.48 -4.41
CA THR A 87 9.15 -1.35 -5.78
C THR A 87 9.83 0.00 -6.00
N HIS A 88 9.23 1.10 -5.53
CA HIS A 88 9.87 2.41 -5.62
C HIS A 88 11.16 2.48 -4.80
N TRP A 89 11.14 1.97 -3.57
CA TRP A 89 12.34 1.95 -2.73
C TRP A 89 13.46 1.13 -3.38
N GLN A 90 13.16 -0.06 -3.91
CA GLN A 90 14.16 -0.89 -4.60
C GLN A 90 14.72 -0.19 -5.82
N ALA A 91 13.89 0.44 -6.64
CA ALA A 91 14.35 1.18 -7.82
C ALA A 91 15.31 2.33 -7.46
N ALA A 92 15.16 2.92 -6.27
CA ALA A 92 15.98 4.03 -5.80
C ALA A 92 17.24 3.58 -5.01
N HIS A 93 17.18 2.45 -4.31
CA HIS A 93 18.18 2.08 -3.29
C HIS A 93 18.77 0.67 -3.45
N ASP A 94 18.14 -0.21 -4.23
CA ASP A 94 18.53 -1.61 -4.40
C ASP A 94 18.34 -2.06 -5.87
N ALA A 95 18.92 -1.29 -6.79
CA ALA A 95 18.80 -1.54 -8.24
C ALA A 95 19.44 -2.87 -8.68
N HIS A 96 20.37 -3.41 -7.88
CA HIS A 96 21.01 -4.70 -8.13
C HIS A 96 20.27 -5.88 -7.48
N HIS A 97 19.21 -5.62 -6.71
CA HIS A 97 18.44 -6.64 -5.97
C HIS A 97 19.33 -7.47 -5.04
N ASP A 98 20.24 -6.80 -4.33
CA ASP A 98 21.15 -7.41 -3.37
C ASP A 98 20.41 -7.83 -2.09
N VAL A 99 19.27 -7.17 -1.77
CA VAL A 99 18.44 -7.54 -0.63
C VAL A 99 17.66 -8.82 -0.93
N ALA A 100 17.80 -9.83 -0.05
CA ALA A 100 17.03 -11.05 -0.17
C ALA A 100 15.51 -10.78 -0.12
N ALA A 101 14.76 -11.34 -1.08
CA ALA A 101 13.32 -11.09 -1.23
C ALA A 101 12.52 -11.32 0.07
N ARG A 102 12.87 -12.35 0.85
CA ARG A 102 12.25 -12.60 2.16
C ARG A 102 12.38 -11.42 3.12
N ILE A 103 13.56 -10.82 3.22
CA ILE A 103 13.83 -9.67 4.09
C ILE A 103 13.01 -8.47 3.64
N LEU A 104 12.97 -8.23 2.33
CA LEU A 104 12.17 -7.17 1.73
C LEU A 104 10.68 -7.34 2.04
N PHE A 105 10.10 -8.53 1.84
CA PHE A 105 8.68 -8.78 2.12
C PHE A 105 8.35 -8.63 3.61
N GLU A 106 9.27 -9.06 4.48
CA GLU A 106 9.09 -8.95 5.92
C GLU A 106 9.17 -7.50 6.40
N ALA A 107 10.08 -6.70 5.84
CA ALA A 107 10.11 -5.26 6.09
C ALA A 107 8.87 -4.56 5.52
N THR A 108 8.46 -4.91 4.29
CA THR A 108 7.27 -4.34 3.60
C THR A 108 5.98 -4.58 4.39
N ALA A 109 5.85 -5.74 5.03
CA ALA A 109 4.70 -6.06 5.88
C ALA A 109 4.67 -5.24 7.19
N ARG A 110 5.84 -4.88 7.73
CA ARG A 110 5.98 -4.26 9.06
C ARG A 110 6.09 -2.74 9.02
N MET A 111 6.67 -2.18 7.96
CA MET A 111 6.90 -0.74 7.84
C MET A 111 5.57 0.00 7.61
N PRO A 112 5.26 1.04 8.40
CA PRO A 112 4.12 1.89 8.11
C PRO A 112 4.38 2.69 6.83
N LEU A 113 3.33 2.84 6.02
CA LEU A 113 3.32 3.78 4.91
C LEU A 113 3.38 5.21 5.44
N THR A 114 4.16 6.05 4.79
CA THR A 114 4.32 7.48 5.08
C THR A 114 4.11 8.30 3.81
N ASP A 115 4.00 9.62 3.96
CA ASP A 115 4.12 10.54 2.83
C ASP A 115 5.62 10.80 2.58
N CYS A 116 6.09 10.43 1.40
CA CYS A 116 7.43 10.69 0.92
C CYS A 116 7.32 11.49 -0.39
N ASP A 117 7.63 12.79 -0.33
CA ASP A 117 7.59 13.72 -1.45
C ASP A 117 6.25 13.74 -2.20
N GLY A 118 5.14 13.73 -1.45
CA GLY A 118 3.78 13.75 -2.02
C GLY A 118 3.34 12.42 -2.63
N ARG A 119 4.05 11.33 -2.33
CA ARG A 119 3.70 9.97 -2.71
C ARG A 119 3.63 9.09 -1.47
N MET A 120 2.77 8.09 -1.53
CA MET A 120 2.73 7.05 -0.50
C MET A 120 3.96 6.14 -0.65
N GLY A 121 4.76 6.03 0.39
CA GLY A 121 6.03 5.31 0.37
C GLY A 121 6.43 4.79 1.75
N PHE A 122 7.69 4.39 1.87
CA PHE A 122 8.34 4.12 3.14
C PHE A 122 9.40 5.18 3.39
N ASP A 123 9.58 5.58 4.66
CA ASP A 123 10.75 6.34 5.07
C ASP A 123 12.03 5.56 4.66
N PRO A 124 12.89 6.09 3.77
CA PRO A 124 13.97 5.30 3.18
C PRO A 124 14.98 4.79 4.19
N ALA A 125 15.33 5.61 5.18
CA ALA A 125 16.30 5.27 6.22
C ALA A 125 15.74 4.23 7.19
N GLY A 126 14.52 4.45 7.70
CA GLY A 126 13.84 3.52 8.60
C GLY A 126 13.55 2.18 7.94
N PHE A 127 13.20 2.17 6.64
CA PHE A 127 12.99 0.93 5.90
C PHE A 127 14.29 0.14 5.76
N GLN A 128 15.41 0.80 5.45
CA GLN A 128 16.73 0.16 5.38
C GLN A 128 17.18 -0.37 6.74
N GLU A 129 17.05 0.41 7.82
CA GLU A 129 17.37 -0.04 9.18
C GLU A 129 16.55 -1.27 9.59
N LEU A 130 15.26 -1.30 9.23
CA LEU A 130 14.40 -2.44 9.50
C LEU A 130 14.88 -3.70 8.76
N MET A 131 15.26 -3.59 7.50
CA MET A 131 15.80 -4.71 6.73
C MET A 131 17.11 -5.25 7.32
N LEU A 132 18.05 -4.37 7.67
CA LEU A 132 19.30 -4.75 8.34
C LEU A 132 19.04 -5.43 9.69
N SER A 133 18.04 -4.95 10.43
CA SER A 133 17.62 -5.55 11.70
C SER A 133 17.07 -6.96 11.50
N ILE A 134 16.28 -7.20 10.45
CA ILE A 134 15.75 -8.52 10.10
C ILE A 134 16.86 -9.47 9.66
N GLU A 135 17.82 -8.98 8.87
CA GLU A 135 18.98 -9.76 8.40
C GLU A 135 19.85 -10.26 9.57
N GLY A 136 19.99 -9.45 10.61
CA GLY A 136 20.78 -9.77 11.80
C GLY A 136 20.13 -10.74 12.79
N LEU A 137 18.89 -11.19 12.57
CA LEU A 137 18.22 -12.13 13.48
C LEU A 137 18.74 -13.56 13.29
N PRO A 138 19.17 -14.27 14.35
CA PRO A 138 19.48 -15.69 14.28
C PRO A 138 18.18 -16.45 13.97
N TRP A 139 18.23 -17.27 12.92
CA TRP A 139 17.10 -18.08 12.43
C TRP A 139 16.68 -19.19 13.40
#